data_AF-A0A951BLD4-F1
#
_entry.id   AF-A0A951BLD4-F1
#
_cell.length_a   1.000
_cell.length_b   1.000
_cell.length_c   1.000
_cell.angle_alpha   90.00
_cell.angle_beta   90.00
_cell.angle_gamma   90.00
#
_symmetry.space_group_name_H-M   'P 1'
#
loop_
_entity.id
_entity.type
_entity.pdbx_description
1 polymer ?
#
loop_
_entity_poly.entity_id
_entity_poly.type
_entity_poly.pdbx_seq_one_letter_code
_entity_poly.pdbx_strand_id
1 'polypeptide(L)'
;MGSNKLALAVMSDPRFQRLFTGAERDAIAALVPWSRKLGVGVSADEVLAQREDVVLKAPYEAMSRAVYLGREHSPARWRELVESAARQGWLVQEFVGSQRIVTQDGCFYRTLGVGIANSHVVGYTARLSTSLLATFFAGGGVQAVLASDAGAPRSAGELRPDISRSG
;
A
#
# COMPACT_ATOMS: atom_id res chain seq x y z
N MET A 1 -15.05 5.59 8.30
CA MET A 1 -15.12 5.45 6.82
C MET A 1 -13.78 5.17 6.13
N GLY A 2 -12.63 5.68 6.61
CA GLY A 2 -11.34 5.57 5.91
C GLY A 2 -10.68 4.17 5.79
N SER A 3 -11.30 3.10 6.27
CA SER A 3 -10.72 1.74 6.27
C SER A 3 -11.27 0.81 5.18
N ASN A 4 -12.18 1.28 4.32
CA ASN A 4 -12.76 0.45 3.26
C ASN A 4 -11.79 0.30 2.07
N LYS A 5 -11.27 -0.91 1.88
CA LYS A 5 -10.33 -1.22 0.78
C LYS A 5 -10.93 -1.03 -0.61
N LEU A 6 -12.26 -1.05 -0.76
CA LEU A 6 -12.92 -0.77 -2.03
C LEU A 6 -12.68 0.66 -2.55
N ALA A 7 -12.20 1.59 -1.71
CA ALA A 7 -11.74 2.89 -2.17
C ALA A 7 -10.62 2.76 -3.22
N LEU A 8 -9.76 1.74 -3.13
CA LEU A 8 -8.73 1.46 -4.13
C LEU A 8 -9.32 1.05 -5.49
N ALA A 9 -10.46 0.34 -5.47
CA ALA A 9 -11.18 0.00 -6.70
C ALA A 9 -11.80 1.25 -7.34
N VAL A 10 -12.31 2.20 -6.54
CA VAL A 10 -12.80 3.48 -7.08
C VAL A 10 -11.66 4.27 -7.73
N MET A 11 -10.50 4.35 -7.08
CA MET A 11 -9.36 5.11 -7.63
C MET A 11 -8.82 4.51 -8.93
N SER A 12 -8.59 3.20 -8.97
CA SER A 12 -7.92 2.55 -10.12
C SER A 12 -8.83 2.16 -11.29
N ASP A 13 -10.16 2.36 -11.18
CA ASP A 13 -11.10 1.93 -12.21
C ASP A 13 -11.43 3.05 -13.19
N PRO A 14 -11.25 2.83 -14.51
CA PRO A 14 -11.55 3.80 -15.56
C PRO A 14 -12.95 4.41 -15.46
N ARG A 15 -13.94 3.66 -14.96
CA ARG A 15 -15.34 4.10 -14.83
C ARG A 15 -15.52 5.27 -13.86
N PHE A 16 -14.58 5.47 -12.93
CA PHE A 16 -14.64 6.51 -11.90
C PHE A 16 -13.64 7.65 -12.12
N GLN A 17 -12.86 7.64 -13.20
CA GLN A 17 -11.80 8.64 -13.45
C GLN A 17 -12.32 10.09 -13.48
N ARG A 18 -13.59 10.28 -13.84
CA ARG A 18 -14.26 11.59 -13.80
C ARG A 18 -14.38 12.22 -12.40
N LEU A 19 -14.15 11.44 -11.34
CA LEU A 19 -14.19 11.91 -9.94
C LEU A 19 -12.89 12.58 -9.51
N PHE A 20 -11.83 12.48 -10.31
CA PHE A 20 -10.49 12.95 -9.98
C PHE A 20 -10.04 14.02 -10.99
N THR A 21 -9.25 14.98 -10.52
CA THR A 21 -8.54 15.97 -11.35
C THR A 21 -7.43 15.33 -12.18
N GLY A 22 -6.88 16.06 -13.15
CA GLY A 22 -5.75 15.56 -13.96
C GLY A 22 -4.57 15.10 -13.11
N ALA A 23 -4.11 15.96 -12.20
CA ALA A 23 -2.99 15.65 -11.32
C ALA A 23 -3.26 14.44 -10.40
N GLU A 24 -4.49 14.29 -9.89
CA GLU A 24 -4.87 13.12 -9.09
C GLU A 24 -4.87 11.83 -9.91
N ARG A 25 -5.31 11.88 -11.18
CA ARG A 25 -5.26 10.71 -12.07
C ARG A 25 -3.84 10.28 -12.36
N ASP A 26 -2.93 11.22 -12.59
CA ASP A 26 -1.52 10.93 -12.79
C ASP A 26 -0.90 10.28 -11.54
N ALA A 27 -1.22 10.81 -10.36
CA ALA A 27 -0.78 10.23 -9.08
C ALA A 27 -1.36 8.83 -8.83
N ILE A 28 -2.64 8.63 -9.12
CA ILE A 28 -3.31 7.33 -9.01
C ILE A 28 -2.66 6.32 -9.95
N ALA A 29 -2.42 6.68 -11.22
CA ALA A 29 -1.78 5.79 -12.19
C ALA A 29 -0.35 5.40 -11.77
N ALA A 30 0.36 6.28 -11.08
CA ALA A 30 1.72 6.02 -10.61
C ALA A 30 1.79 5.19 -9.32
N LEU A 31 0.78 5.29 -8.43
CA LEU A 31 0.89 4.82 -7.05
C LEU A 31 -0.16 3.78 -6.63
N VAL A 32 -1.31 3.72 -7.30
CA VAL A 32 -2.42 2.84 -6.92
C VAL A 32 -2.40 1.60 -7.81
N PRO A 33 -2.16 0.40 -7.24
CA PRO A 33 -2.18 -0.83 -8.02
C PRO A 33 -3.56 -1.08 -8.61
N TRP A 34 -3.61 -1.76 -9.75
CA TRP A 34 -4.86 -2.21 -10.36
C TRP A 34 -5.74 -2.91 -9.33
N SER A 35 -6.97 -2.43 -9.15
CA SER A 35 -7.89 -2.94 -8.14
C SER A 35 -9.33 -2.93 -8.64
N ARG A 36 -10.09 -4.00 -8.42
CA ARG A 36 -11.51 -4.09 -8.80
C ARG A 36 -12.33 -4.73 -7.71
N LYS A 37 -13.62 -4.41 -7.68
CA LYS A 37 -14.57 -5.15 -6.86
C LYS A 37 -14.90 -6.47 -7.57
N LEU A 38 -14.77 -7.60 -6.88
CA LEU A 38 -15.12 -8.89 -7.45
C LEU A 38 -16.61 -8.93 -7.83
N GLY A 39 -16.89 -9.36 -9.07
CA GLY A 39 -18.22 -9.31 -9.68
C GLY A 39 -18.58 -7.96 -10.31
N VAL A 40 -17.77 -6.91 -10.12
CA VAL A 40 -17.98 -5.58 -10.70
C VAL A 40 -16.66 -5.02 -11.23
N GLY A 41 -16.39 -5.28 -12.51
CA GLY A 41 -15.16 -4.87 -13.18
C GLY A 41 -14.07 -5.94 -13.22
N VAL A 42 -14.28 -7.08 -12.55
CA VAL A 42 -13.57 -8.34 -12.77
C VAL A 42 -14.48 -9.50 -12.36
N SER A 43 -14.53 -10.56 -13.17
CA SER A 43 -15.29 -11.79 -12.90
C SER A 43 -14.51 -12.79 -12.06
N ALA A 44 -15.20 -13.79 -11.50
CA ALA A 44 -14.53 -14.87 -10.76
C ALA A 44 -13.57 -15.66 -11.66
N ASP A 45 -13.98 -15.97 -12.89
CA ASP A 45 -13.16 -16.75 -13.84
C ASP A 45 -11.85 -16.02 -14.20
N GLU A 46 -11.91 -14.70 -14.40
CA GLU A 46 -10.70 -13.89 -14.61
C GLU A 46 -9.74 -13.95 -13.41
N VAL A 47 -10.27 -13.90 -12.19
CA VAL A 47 -9.48 -14.00 -10.95
C VAL A 47 -8.87 -15.39 -10.76
N LEU A 48 -9.58 -16.44 -11.17
CA LEU A 48 -9.06 -17.82 -11.13
C LEU A 48 -7.93 -17.99 -12.15
N ALA A 49 -8.08 -17.44 -13.35
CA ALA A 49 -7.07 -17.50 -14.41
C ALA A 49 -5.78 -16.73 -14.03
N GLN A 50 -5.92 -15.63 -13.28
CA GLN A 50 -4.81 -14.77 -12.85
C GLN A 50 -4.34 -15.07 -11.41
N ARG A 51 -4.57 -16.28 -10.89
CA ARG A 51 -4.32 -16.65 -9.48
C ARG A 51 -2.96 -16.18 -8.96
N GLU A 52 -1.89 -16.35 -9.74
CA GLU A 52 -0.53 -16.02 -9.30
C GLU A 52 -0.30 -14.50 -9.16
N ASP A 53 -1.12 -13.68 -9.82
CA ASP A 53 -0.88 -12.25 -10.00
C ASP A 53 -1.85 -11.36 -9.21
N VAL A 54 -2.71 -11.96 -8.37
CA VAL A 54 -3.75 -11.22 -7.66
C VAL A 54 -3.84 -11.55 -6.17
N VAL A 55 -4.46 -10.64 -5.44
CA VAL A 55 -4.71 -10.70 -4.01
C VAL A 55 -6.18 -10.40 -3.75
N LEU A 56 -6.82 -11.19 -2.88
CA LEU A 56 -8.16 -10.93 -2.36
C LEU A 56 -8.06 -10.20 -1.03
N LYS A 57 -8.86 -9.14 -0.85
CA LYS A 57 -8.92 -8.39 0.42
C LYS A 57 -10.36 -8.09 0.82
N ALA A 58 -10.74 -8.48 2.04
CA ALA A 58 -12.05 -8.12 2.57
C ALA A 58 -12.15 -6.60 2.80
N PRO A 59 -13.30 -5.95 2.50
CA PRO A 59 -13.42 -4.49 2.51
C PRO A 59 -13.07 -3.83 3.84
N TYR A 60 -13.53 -4.36 4.97
CA TYR A 60 -13.46 -3.70 6.29
C TYR A 60 -12.46 -4.31 7.28
N GLU A 61 -11.78 -5.39 6.91
CA GLU A 61 -10.89 -6.11 7.83
C GLU A 61 -9.57 -5.37 8.09
N ALA A 62 -9.13 -5.34 9.34
CA ALA A 62 -7.86 -4.71 9.73
C ALA A 62 -6.74 -5.75 9.88
N MET A 63 -5.50 -5.27 10.02
CA MET A 63 -4.34 -6.10 10.41
C MET A 63 -4.07 -7.31 9.50
N SER A 64 -4.44 -7.22 8.23
CA SER A 64 -4.26 -8.28 7.23
C SER A 64 -5.00 -9.60 7.55
N ARG A 65 -6.02 -9.60 8.42
CA ARG A 65 -6.74 -10.82 8.82
C ARG A 65 -7.53 -11.50 7.70
N ALA A 66 -7.89 -10.74 6.66
CA ALA A 66 -8.58 -11.26 5.48
C ALA A 66 -7.92 -10.71 4.20
N VAL A 67 -6.65 -11.07 4.02
CA VAL A 67 -5.87 -10.83 2.82
C VAL A 67 -5.29 -12.16 2.36
N TYR A 68 -5.57 -12.54 1.12
CA TYR A 68 -5.18 -13.84 0.57
C TYR A 68 -4.43 -13.65 -0.74
N LEU A 69 -3.19 -14.11 -0.81
CA LEU A 69 -2.35 -14.08 -2.01
C LEU A 69 -2.65 -15.33 -2.83
N GLY A 70 -3.07 -15.19 -4.09
CA GLY A 70 -3.44 -16.36 -4.88
C GLY A 70 -2.26 -17.30 -5.16
N ARG A 71 -1.05 -16.75 -5.28
CA ARG A 71 0.21 -17.51 -5.37
C ARG A 71 0.54 -18.39 -4.17
N GLU A 72 0.03 -18.06 -2.98
CA GLU A 72 0.29 -18.85 -1.75
C GLU A 72 -0.76 -19.95 -1.52
N HIS A 73 -1.76 -20.08 -2.40
CA HIS A 73 -2.86 -21.02 -2.25
C HIS A 73 -2.90 -21.99 -3.43
N SER A 74 -3.20 -23.26 -3.14
CA SER A 74 -3.45 -24.25 -4.19
C SER A 74 -4.62 -23.83 -5.09
N PRO A 75 -4.69 -24.27 -6.36
CA PRO A 75 -5.80 -23.92 -7.24
C PRO A 75 -7.19 -24.25 -6.67
N ALA A 76 -7.32 -25.39 -5.98
CA ALA A 76 -8.57 -25.79 -5.32
C ALA A 76 -8.95 -24.83 -4.19
N ARG A 77 -8.00 -24.53 -3.29
CA ARG A 77 -8.24 -23.63 -2.17
C ARG A 77 -8.52 -22.19 -2.63
N TRP A 78 -7.82 -21.74 -3.67
CA TRP A 78 -8.04 -20.44 -4.26
C TRP A 78 -9.46 -20.30 -4.83
N ARG A 79 -9.97 -21.36 -5.49
CA ARG A 79 -11.34 -21.37 -6.00
C ARG A 79 -12.38 -21.16 -4.90
N GLU A 80 -12.26 -21.90 -3.81
CA GLU A 80 -13.15 -21.74 -2.64
C GLU A 80 -13.14 -20.30 -2.08
N LEU A 81 -11.94 -19.69 -2.01
CA LEU A 81 -11.77 -18.32 -1.55
C LEU A 81 -12.43 -17.31 -2.51
N VAL A 82 -12.22 -17.46 -3.83
CA VAL A 82 -12.82 -16.59 -4.85
C VAL A 82 -14.34 -16.68 -4.82
N GLU A 83 -14.91 -17.88 -4.75
CA GLU A 83 -16.36 -18.07 -4.67
C GLU A 83 -16.97 -17.43 -3.42
N SER A 84 -16.31 -17.58 -2.28
CA SER A 84 -16.71 -16.94 -1.02
C SER A 84 -16.61 -15.41 -1.09
N ALA A 85 -15.52 -14.90 -1.65
CA ALA A 85 -15.24 -13.48 -1.81
C ALA A 85 -16.21 -12.81 -2.81
N ALA A 86 -16.63 -13.53 -3.86
CA ALA A 86 -17.57 -13.02 -4.86
C ALA A 86 -18.94 -12.72 -4.24
N ARG A 87 -19.45 -13.62 -3.39
CA ARG A 87 -20.72 -13.43 -2.65
C ARG A 87 -20.67 -12.21 -1.72
N GLN A 88 -19.48 -11.85 -1.25
CA GLN A 88 -19.27 -10.76 -0.30
C GLN A 88 -18.79 -9.46 -0.96
N GLY A 89 -18.53 -9.45 -2.26
CA GLY A 89 -18.07 -8.28 -3.00
C GLY A 89 -16.71 -7.74 -2.54
N TRP A 90 -15.74 -8.63 -2.32
CA TRP A 90 -14.39 -8.25 -1.88
C TRP A 90 -13.59 -7.50 -2.96
N LEU A 91 -12.48 -6.89 -2.52
CA LEU A 91 -11.50 -6.31 -3.42
C LEU A 91 -10.61 -7.40 -4.02
N VAL A 92 -10.41 -7.34 -5.33
CA VAL A 92 -9.30 -7.97 -6.05
C VAL A 92 -8.29 -6.88 -6.36
N GLN A 93 -7.02 -7.14 -6.13
CA GLN A 93 -5.93 -6.23 -6.47
C GLN A 93 -4.79 -7.01 -7.10
N GLU A 94 -4.05 -6.40 -8.02
CA GLU A 94 -2.81 -7.00 -8.52
C GLU A 94 -1.82 -7.22 -7.36
N PHE A 95 -1.04 -8.28 -7.46
CA PHE A 95 0.00 -8.56 -6.48
C PHE A 95 1.20 -7.65 -6.73
N VAL A 96 1.49 -6.80 -5.75
CA VAL A 96 2.72 -5.98 -5.74
C VAL A 96 3.72 -6.63 -4.79
N GLY A 97 4.85 -7.07 -5.35
CA GLY A 97 5.94 -7.65 -4.58
C GLY A 97 6.55 -6.65 -3.59
N SER A 98 6.79 -7.09 -2.36
CA SER A 98 7.56 -6.31 -1.40
C SER A 98 9.05 -6.42 -1.69
N GLN A 99 9.78 -5.34 -1.46
CA GLN A 99 11.24 -5.34 -1.58
C GLN A 99 11.85 -6.32 -0.57
N ARG A 100 12.78 -7.17 -1.03
CA ARG A 100 13.59 -8.01 -0.15
C ARG A 100 14.82 -7.25 0.30
N ILE A 101 15.10 -7.31 1.60
CA ILE A 101 16.32 -6.81 2.20
C ILE A 101 17.08 -7.97 2.83
N VAL A 102 18.40 -7.96 2.72
CA VAL A 102 19.29 -8.93 3.36
C VAL A 102 20.00 -8.22 4.50
N THR A 103 19.98 -8.84 5.67
CA THR A 103 20.59 -8.35 6.91
C THR A 103 21.47 -9.45 7.50
N GLN A 104 22.19 -9.14 8.58
CA GLN A 104 22.95 -10.15 9.33
C GLN A 104 22.03 -11.23 9.93
N ASP A 105 20.78 -10.89 10.24
CA ASP A 105 19.79 -11.77 10.86
C ASP A 105 18.93 -12.53 9.84
N GLY A 106 19.22 -12.39 8.54
CA GLY A 106 18.53 -13.08 7.45
C GLY A 106 17.88 -12.15 6.44
N CYS A 107 16.99 -12.72 5.62
CA CYS A 107 16.30 -12.02 4.54
C CYS A 107 14.85 -11.71 4.92
N PHE A 108 14.46 -10.45 4.75
CA PHE A 108 13.14 -9.95 5.11
C PHE A 108 12.48 -9.22 3.94
N TYR A 109 11.15 -9.28 3.87
CA TYR A 109 10.33 -8.39 3.07
C TYR A 109 10.11 -7.08 3.80
N ARG A 110 10.27 -5.96 3.10
CA ARG A 110 10.07 -4.62 3.64
C ARG A 110 8.80 -3.99 3.08
N THR A 111 8.00 -3.44 3.99
CA THR A 111 6.87 -2.55 3.67
C THR A 111 7.10 -1.18 4.28
N LEU A 112 6.88 -0.12 3.50
CA LEU A 112 6.96 1.26 3.97
C LEU A 112 5.56 1.84 4.20
N GLY A 113 5.40 2.58 5.29
CA GLY A 113 4.23 3.42 5.56
C GLY A 113 4.65 4.88 5.63
N VAL A 114 3.84 5.77 5.06
CA VAL A 114 4.09 7.22 5.06
C VAL A 114 3.13 7.87 6.06
N GLY A 115 3.68 8.65 6.99
CA GLY A 115 2.89 9.49 7.89
C GLY A 115 2.60 10.83 7.23
N ILE A 116 1.33 11.22 7.17
CA ILE A 116 0.89 12.51 6.63
C ILE A 116 0.15 13.28 7.72
N ALA A 117 0.52 14.54 7.94
CA ALA A 117 -0.20 15.46 8.80
C ALA A 117 -0.26 16.84 8.13
N ASN A 118 -1.42 17.50 8.17
CA ASN A 118 -1.66 18.80 7.53
C ASN A 118 -1.22 18.85 6.06
N SER A 119 -1.47 17.79 5.30
CA SER A 119 -1.05 17.65 3.88
C SER A 119 0.47 17.57 3.65
N HIS A 120 1.27 17.40 4.70
CA HIS A 120 2.71 17.21 4.61
C HIS A 120 3.12 15.80 5.04
N VAL A 121 4.14 15.25 4.39
CA VAL A 121 4.82 14.05 4.87
C VAL A 121 5.58 14.42 6.14
N VAL A 122 5.28 13.74 7.23
CA VAL A 122 5.89 13.98 8.56
C VAL A 122 6.78 12.84 9.02
N GLY A 123 6.86 11.75 8.24
CA GLY A 123 7.76 10.65 8.56
C GLY A 123 7.43 9.38 7.80
N TYR A 124 8.25 8.37 8.04
CA TYR A 124 8.12 7.05 7.44
C TYR A 124 8.23 5.98 8.52
N THR A 125 7.56 4.86 8.28
CA THR A 125 7.69 3.63 9.06
C THR A 125 8.10 2.52 8.12
N ALA A 126 8.97 1.61 8.58
CA ALA A 126 9.29 0.40 7.86
C ALA A 126 9.02 -0.82 8.72
N ARG A 127 8.27 -1.77 8.17
CA ARG A 127 8.08 -3.10 8.74
C ARG A 127 8.84 -4.13 7.94
N LEU A 128 9.49 -5.04 8.66
CA LEU A 128 10.14 -6.22 8.14
C LEU A 128 9.28 -7.43 8.43
N SER A 129 9.18 -8.37 7.49
CA SER A 129 8.50 -9.65 7.68
C SER A 129 9.24 -10.77 6.98
N THR A 130 9.15 -11.98 7.51
CA THR A 130 9.69 -13.18 6.86
C THR A 130 8.73 -13.76 5.80
N SER A 131 7.49 -13.27 5.73
CA SER A 131 6.50 -13.68 4.73
C SER A 131 6.10 -12.53 3.81
N LEU A 132 5.56 -12.86 2.65
CA LEU A 132 5.04 -11.87 1.68
C LEU A 132 3.83 -11.14 2.23
N LEU A 133 3.00 -11.83 3.01
CA LEU A 133 1.95 -11.21 3.78
C LEU A 133 2.52 -10.64 5.08
N ALA A 134 3.04 -9.42 5.02
CA ALA A 134 3.53 -8.66 6.17
C ALA A 134 2.38 -8.30 7.14
N THR A 135 1.82 -9.30 7.81
CA THR A 135 0.86 -9.12 8.90
C THR A 135 1.62 -8.61 10.14
N PHE A 136 0.90 -7.95 11.04
CA PHE A 136 1.47 -7.47 12.31
C PHE A 136 2.03 -8.60 13.19
N PHE A 137 1.58 -9.84 12.97
CA PHE A 137 1.89 -10.99 13.82
C PHE A 137 2.76 -12.05 13.13
N ALA A 138 3.10 -11.89 11.85
CA ALA A 138 3.78 -12.91 11.03
C ALA A 138 5.29 -13.09 11.32
N GLY A 139 5.80 -12.56 12.44
CA GLY A 139 7.22 -12.54 12.70
C GLY A 139 7.95 -11.50 11.85
N GLY A 140 8.75 -10.67 12.51
CA GLY A 140 9.36 -9.50 11.89
C GLY A 140 9.76 -8.45 12.91
N GLY A 141 10.29 -7.33 12.42
CA GLY A 141 10.75 -6.22 13.24
C GLY A 141 10.42 -4.87 12.60
N VAL A 142 10.74 -3.79 13.32
CA VAL A 142 10.66 -2.43 12.79
C VAL A 142 12.06 -2.03 12.33
N GLN A 143 12.16 -1.49 11.12
CA GLN A 143 13.39 -0.87 10.64
C GLN A 143 13.27 0.65 10.84
N ALA A 144 14.30 1.27 11.44
CA ALA A 144 14.40 2.71 11.46
C ALA A 144 14.50 3.24 10.03
N VAL A 145 13.65 4.21 9.67
CA VAL A 145 13.72 4.90 8.39
C VAL A 145 14.34 6.26 8.62
N LEU A 146 15.57 6.43 8.15
CA LEU A 146 16.23 7.72 8.14
C LEU A 146 15.91 8.39 6.80
N ALA A 147 15.06 9.42 6.85
CA ALA A 147 14.88 10.32 5.71
C ALA A 147 15.77 11.54 5.96
N SER A 148 16.61 11.90 4.98
CA SER A 148 17.29 13.19 5.01
C SER A 148 16.29 14.28 4.67
N ASP A 149 16.34 15.38 5.42
CA ASP A 149 15.44 16.54 5.30
C ASP A 149 15.79 17.40 4.05
N ALA A 150 16.11 16.75 2.93
CA ALA A 150 16.61 17.41 1.72
C ALA A 150 15.52 18.17 0.95
N GLY A 151 14.29 18.22 1.45
CA GLY A 151 13.12 18.80 0.77
C GLY A 151 12.41 19.93 1.51
N ALA A 152 12.81 20.30 2.73
CA ALA A 152 12.27 21.50 3.36
C ALA A 152 12.73 22.73 2.54
N PRO A 153 11.83 23.62 2.07
CA PRO A 153 12.27 24.87 1.49
C PRO A 153 13.11 25.58 2.55
N ARG A 154 14.39 25.81 2.24
CA ARG A 154 15.23 26.68 3.05
C ARG A 154 14.55 28.04 3.05
N SER A 155 13.90 28.40 4.15
CA SER A 155 13.58 29.79 4.42
C SER A 155 14.92 30.51 4.49
N ALA A 156 15.27 31.22 3.43
CA ALA A 156 16.34 32.19 3.43
C ALA A 156 15.90 33.35 4.34
N GLY A 157 16.14 33.19 5.64
CA GLY A 157 16.10 34.26 6.63
C GLY A 157 17.47 34.34 7.26
N GLU A 158 18.31 35.24 6.73
CA GLU A 158 19.63 35.59 7.26
C GLU A 158 19.55 35.83 8.78
N LEU A 159 20.26 35.02 9.57
CA LEU A 159 20.83 35.50 10.83
C LEU A 159 22.16 36.18 10.48
N ARG A 160 22.13 37.49 10.30
CA ARG A 160 23.34 38.32 10.41
C ARG A 160 23.72 38.43 11.88
N PRO A 161 24.96 38.15 12.29
CA PRO A 161 25.40 38.50 13.63
C PRO A 161 25.48 40.03 13.70
N ASP A 162 24.76 40.60 14.66
CA ASP A 162 24.82 42.00 15.03
C ASP A 162 26.20 42.28 15.65
N ILE A 163 27.10 42.88 14.86
CA ILE A 163 28.37 43.40 15.38
C ILE A 163 28.17 44.87 15.69
N SER A 164 27.50 45.14 16.81
CA SER A 164 27.57 46.41 17.50
C SER A 164 28.22 46.20 18.87
N ARG A 165 29.53 46.48 18.94
CA ARG A 165 30.17 46.97 20.15
C ARG A 165 30.89 48.26 19.82
N SER A 166 30.17 49.35 20.00
CA SER A 166 30.71 50.67 20.32
C SER A 166 30.89 50.78 21.83
N GLY A 167 32.09 51.19 22.28
CA GLY A 167 32.40 51.52 23.68
C GLY A 167 33.70 50.92 24.16
#